data_AF-A0A964QLH7-F1
#
_entry.id   AF-A0A964QLH7-F1
#
_cell.length_a   1.000
_cell.length_b   1.000
_cell.length_c   1.000
_cell.angle_alpha   90.00
_cell.angle_beta   90.00
_cell.angle_gamma   90.00
#
_symmetry.space_group_name_H-M   'P 1'
#
loop_
_entity.id
_entity.type
_entity.pdbx_description
1 polymer ?
#
loop_
_entity_poly.entity_id
_entity_poly.type
_entity_poly.pdbx_seq_one_letter_code
_entity_poly.pdbx_strand_id
1 'polypeptide(L)'
;MGSGTGVARAEFALRRATQAGQDPSLAGYTADVARELNQACAAGLYVVVEGSQGTQLSLALSRDYPCCTSDNCTTAALADDVGLNWQHLGEVILVVKALPSRVGAGPLPL
;
A
#
# COMPACT_ATOMS: atom_id res chain seq x y z
N MET A 1 -3.05 -17.37 -12.08
CA MET A 1 -1.65 -16.89 -11.98
C MET A 1 -1.63 -15.68 -11.07
N GLY A 2 -0.60 -15.49 -10.25
CA GLY A 2 -0.46 -14.31 -9.39
C GLY A 2 0.03 -13.10 -10.20
N SER A 3 -0.23 -11.88 -9.71
CA SER A 3 0.20 -10.62 -10.35
C SER A 3 1.72 -10.38 -10.29
N GLY A 4 2.47 -11.17 -9.52
CA GLY A 4 3.91 -11.01 -9.31
C GLY A 4 4.29 -10.06 -8.17
N THR A 5 3.33 -9.44 -7.48
CA THR A 5 3.60 -8.47 -6.40
C THR A 5 4.42 -9.05 -5.25
N GLY A 6 4.15 -10.29 -4.84
CA GLY A 6 4.93 -10.95 -3.79
C GLY A 6 6.39 -11.19 -4.18
N VAL A 7 6.65 -11.55 -5.45
CA VAL A 7 8.01 -11.72 -5.98
C VAL A 7 8.71 -10.36 -6.07
N ALA A 8 8.03 -9.34 -6.61
CA ALA A 8 8.57 -7.99 -6.70
C ALA A 8 8.91 -7.42 -5.32
N ARG A 9 8.08 -7.65 -4.30
CA ARG A 9 8.33 -7.21 -2.92
C ARG A 9 9.53 -7.95 -2.31
N ALA A 10 9.68 -9.25 -2.59
CA ALA A 10 10.86 -10.00 -2.17
C ALA A 10 12.15 -9.46 -2.82
N GLU A 11 12.15 -9.21 -4.13
CA GLU A 11 13.30 -8.62 -4.83
C GLU A 11 13.59 -7.20 -4.32
N PHE A 12 12.57 -6.41 -3.98
CA PHE A 12 12.74 -5.10 -3.34
C PHE A 12 13.41 -5.23 -1.97
N ALA A 13 12.94 -6.13 -1.10
CA ALA A 13 13.52 -6.37 0.22
C ALA A 13 14.98 -6.87 0.12
N LEU A 14 15.28 -7.66 -0.90
CA LEU A 14 16.63 -8.13 -1.22
C LEU A 14 17.49 -7.08 -1.95
N ARG A 15 16.94 -5.88 -2.24
CA ARG A 15 17.61 -4.76 -2.94
C ARG A 15 18.09 -5.14 -4.34
N ARG A 16 17.29 -5.95 -5.03
CA ARG A 16 17.52 -6.44 -6.40
C ARG A 16 16.51 -5.91 -7.41
N ALA A 17 15.37 -5.41 -6.95
CA ALA A 17 14.35 -4.83 -7.82
C ALA A 17 14.84 -3.54 -8.48
N THR A 18 14.57 -3.40 -9.78
CA THR A 18 14.75 -2.15 -10.54
C THR A 18 13.77 -1.10 -10.03
N GLN A 19 14.23 0.15 -9.91
CA GLN A 19 13.39 1.29 -9.53
C GLN A 19 12.86 2.01 -10.77
N ALA A 20 11.72 2.68 -10.65
CA ALA A 20 11.08 3.39 -11.76
C ALA A 20 12.00 4.42 -12.44
N GLY A 21 12.86 5.11 -11.67
CA GLY A 21 13.83 6.08 -12.21
C GLY A 21 14.95 5.47 -13.07
N GLN A 22 15.09 4.14 -13.06
CA GLN A 22 16.07 3.41 -13.87
C GLN A 22 15.48 2.91 -15.20
N ASP A 23 14.17 3.05 -15.41
CA ASP A 23 13.48 2.65 -16.64
C ASP A 23 13.22 3.88 -17.53
N PRO A 24 13.90 4.00 -18.69
CA PRO A 24 13.70 5.13 -19.60
C PRO A 24 12.27 5.25 -20.14
N SER A 25 11.49 4.16 -20.19
CA SER A 25 10.10 4.21 -20.64
C SER A 25 9.18 4.93 -19.66
N LEU A 26 9.60 5.06 -18.40
CA LEU A 26 8.90 5.78 -17.34
C LEU A 26 9.41 7.22 -17.18
N ALA A 27 10.35 7.67 -18.02
CA ALA A 27 10.85 9.03 -17.99
C ALA A 27 9.70 10.03 -18.19
N GLY A 28 9.61 11.02 -17.29
CA GLY A 28 8.54 12.02 -17.29
C GLY A 28 7.30 11.66 -16.45
N TYR A 29 7.21 10.43 -15.94
CA TYR A 29 6.16 10.01 -15.01
C TYR A 29 6.65 9.84 -13.56
N THR A 30 7.97 9.89 -13.35
CA THR A 30 8.57 9.79 -12.02
C THR A 30 8.54 11.15 -11.31
N ALA A 31 8.24 11.12 -10.01
CA ALA A 31 8.20 12.29 -9.15
C ALA A 31 8.65 11.92 -7.74
N ASP A 32 9.02 12.94 -6.97
CA ASP A 32 9.22 12.80 -5.52
C ASP A 32 7.87 12.97 -4.82
N VAL A 33 7.09 11.88 -4.83
CA VAL A 33 5.72 11.85 -4.31
C VAL A 33 5.69 12.29 -2.84
N ALA A 34 6.63 11.82 -2.02
CA ALA A 34 6.68 12.17 -0.61
C ALA A 34 6.87 13.68 -0.42
N ARG A 35 7.79 14.31 -1.15
CA ARG A 35 8.00 15.76 -1.07
C ARG A 35 6.76 16.54 -1.54
N GLU A 36 6.21 16.19 -2.69
CA GLU A 36 5.05 16.89 -3.27
C GLU A 36 3.81 16.76 -2.38
N LEU A 37 3.55 15.55 -1.87
CA LEU A 37 2.47 15.26 -0.93
C LEU A 37 2.57 16.10 0.34
N ASN A 38 3.72 16.10 1.01
CA ASN A 38 3.89 16.84 2.26
C ASN A 38 3.87 18.36 2.04
N GLN A 39 4.38 18.86 0.90
CA GLN A 39 4.27 20.27 0.54
C GLN A 39 2.81 20.68 0.30
N ALA A 40 2.02 19.84 -0.37
CA ALA A 40 0.60 20.08 -0.58
C ALA A 40 -0.16 20.12 0.75
N CYS A 41 0.08 19.15 1.65
CA CYS A 41 -0.51 19.14 2.99
C CYS A 41 -0.12 20.39 3.80
N ALA A 42 1.15 20.80 3.77
CA ALA A 42 1.62 22.01 4.47
C ALA A 42 1.02 23.31 3.90
N ALA A 43 0.69 23.33 2.61
CA ALA A 43 -0.02 24.43 1.96
C ALA A 43 -1.54 24.44 2.25
N GLY A 44 -2.04 23.49 3.06
CA GLY A 44 -3.46 23.36 3.38
C GLY A 44 -4.29 22.79 2.24
N LEU A 45 -3.66 22.17 1.24
CA LEU A 45 -4.38 21.48 0.17
C LEU A 45 -4.94 20.16 0.68
N TYR A 46 -6.11 19.82 0.15
CA TYR A 46 -6.75 18.54 0.45
C TYR A 46 -6.15 17.44 -0.42
N VAL A 47 -5.65 16.38 0.20
CA VAL A 47 -5.04 15.23 -0.48
C VAL A 47 -5.76 13.95 -0.08
N VAL A 48 -6.02 13.10 -1.06
CA VAL A 48 -6.60 11.77 -0.87
C VAL A 48 -5.54 10.72 -1.17
N VAL A 49 -5.32 9.80 -0.23
CA VAL A 49 -4.49 8.62 -0.41
C VAL A 49 -5.40 7.41 -0.46
N GLU A 50 -5.35 6.67 -1.56
CA GLU A 50 -6.09 5.41 -1.72
C GLU A 50 -5.17 4.23 -1.44
N GLY A 51 -5.64 3.30 -0.61
CA GLY A 51 -4.89 2.12 -0.23
C GLY A 51 -5.35 0.83 -0.86
N SER A 52 -4.47 -0.17 -0.80
CA SER A 52 -4.75 -1.55 -1.13
C SER A 52 -4.00 -2.45 -0.13
N GLN A 53 -4.46 -3.65 0.23
CA GLN A 53 -5.76 -4.28 0.03
C GLN A 53 -6.62 -4.09 1.29
N GLY A 54 -7.41 -5.10 1.69
CA GLY A 54 -8.18 -5.07 2.93
C GLY A 54 -7.33 -5.38 4.17
N THR A 55 -7.63 -4.75 5.30
CA THR A 55 -6.85 -4.87 6.55
C THR A 55 -6.65 -6.29 7.05
N GLN A 56 -7.63 -7.18 6.87
CA GLN A 56 -7.52 -8.59 7.27
C GLN A 56 -6.52 -9.39 6.42
N LEU A 57 -6.03 -8.84 5.31
CA LEU A 57 -4.99 -9.44 4.47
C LEU A 57 -3.59 -8.95 4.82
N SER A 58 -3.42 -8.06 5.81
CA SER A 58 -2.13 -7.47 6.20
C SER A 58 -1.09 -8.55 6.57
N LEU A 59 0.11 -8.50 5.99
CA LEU A 59 1.14 -9.52 6.17
C LEU A 59 1.50 -9.79 7.63
N ALA A 60 1.76 -8.74 8.42
CA ALA A 60 2.22 -8.87 9.80
C ALA A 60 1.08 -8.97 10.83
N LEU A 61 -0.14 -8.62 10.44
CA LEU A 61 -1.27 -8.46 11.38
C LEU A 61 -2.43 -9.42 11.10
N SER A 62 -2.46 -10.07 9.93
CA SER A 62 -3.45 -11.08 9.63
C SER A 62 -3.24 -12.31 10.50
N ARG A 63 -4.34 -12.84 11.04
CA ARG A 63 -4.35 -14.14 11.72
C ARG A 63 -4.29 -15.32 10.74
N ASP A 64 -4.44 -15.04 9.45
CA ASP A 64 -4.58 -16.07 8.42
C ASP A 64 -3.29 -16.29 7.64
N TYR A 65 -2.14 -15.80 8.13
CA TYR A 65 -0.85 -16.15 7.54
C TYR A 65 -0.70 -17.67 7.43
N PRO A 66 -0.31 -18.24 6.29
CA PRO A 66 0.30 -17.57 5.11
C PRO A 66 -0.67 -17.10 4.02
N CYS A 67 -1.99 -17.20 4.22
CA CYS A 67 -3.00 -16.81 3.25
C CYS A 67 -3.29 -15.29 3.26
N CYS A 68 -2.26 -14.45 3.31
CA CYS A 68 -2.35 -12.99 3.36
C CYS A 68 -1.67 -12.35 2.12
N THR A 69 -1.64 -11.02 2.05
CA THR A 69 -0.86 -10.30 1.03
C THR A 69 0.63 -10.21 1.42
N SER A 70 1.45 -9.62 0.54
CA SER A 70 2.90 -9.46 0.74
C SER A 70 3.29 -8.16 1.45
N ASP A 71 2.33 -7.37 1.94
CA ASP A 71 2.59 -6.16 2.71
C ASP A 71 1.49 -5.89 3.76
N ASN A 72 1.64 -4.84 4.56
CA ASN A 72 0.63 -4.43 5.50
C ASN A 72 -0.45 -3.54 4.87
N CYS A 73 -1.71 -3.76 5.25
CA CYS A 73 -2.87 -3.03 4.70
C CYS A 73 -3.56 -2.21 5.79
N THR A 74 -2.77 -1.37 6.46
CA THR A 74 -3.24 -0.49 7.54
C THR A 74 -3.02 0.97 7.16
N THR A 75 -3.72 1.87 7.83
CA THR A 75 -3.50 3.32 7.67
C THR A 75 -2.04 3.72 7.84
N ALA A 76 -1.33 3.13 8.81
CA ALA A 76 0.08 3.43 9.03
C ALA A 76 0.98 2.94 7.88
N ALA A 77 0.72 1.74 7.36
CA ALA A 77 1.44 1.20 6.20
C ALA A 77 1.18 2.04 4.95
N LEU A 78 -0.07 2.46 4.72
CA LEU A 78 -0.41 3.33 3.59
C LEU A 78 0.25 4.71 3.68
N ALA A 79 0.36 5.27 4.89
CA ALA A 79 1.09 6.52 5.11
C ALA A 79 2.59 6.36 4.80
N ASP A 80 3.19 5.22 5.18
CA ASP A 80 4.57 4.86 4.83
C ASP A 80 4.77 4.71 3.32
N ASP A 81 3.85 4.00 2.64
CA ASP A 81 3.93 3.71 1.20
C ASP A 81 4.02 4.99 0.34
N VAL A 82 3.33 6.06 0.75
CA VAL A 82 3.36 7.36 0.04
C VAL A 82 4.32 8.38 0.67
N GLY A 83 4.96 8.04 1.78
CA GLY A 83 5.85 8.94 2.52
C GLY A 83 5.16 10.13 3.19
N LEU A 84 3.92 9.96 3.65
CA LEU A 84 3.16 11.00 4.35
C LEU A 84 3.70 11.20 5.77
N ASN A 85 4.00 12.45 6.16
CA ASN A 85 4.24 12.77 7.56
C ASN A 85 2.95 12.49 8.36
N TRP A 86 3.06 11.64 9.38
CA TRP A 86 1.93 11.21 10.22
C TRP A 86 1.13 12.37 10.83
N GLN A 87 1.73 13.55 11.03
CA GLN A 87 1.04 14.74 11.55
C GLN A 87 0.04 15.34 10.55
N HIS A 88 0.17 15.04 9.26
CA HIS A 88 -0.76 15.47 8.22
C HIS A 88 -1.93 14.48 8.03
N LEU A 89 -1.96 13.38 8.78
CA LEU A 89 -3.05 12.44 8.73
C LEU A 89 -4.30 13.04 9.40
N GLY A 90 -5.34 13.27 8.59
CA GLY A 90 -6.61 13.85 9.02
C GLY A 90 -7.68 12.79 9.18
N GLU A 91 -8.41 12.50 8.10
CA GLU A 91 -9.52 11.56 8.09
C GLU A 91 -9.10 10.18 7.58
N VAL A 92 -9.67 9.12 8.18
CA VAL A 92 -9.47 7.72 7.76
C VAL A 92 -10.82 7.11 7.42
N ILE A 93 -10.98 6.69 6.17
CA ILE A 93 -12.21 6.06 5.68
C ILE A 93 -11.96 4.57 5.50
N LEU A 94 -12.62 3.75 6.32
CA LEU A 94 -12.61 2.29 6.18
C LEU A 94 -13.78 1.84 5.30
N VAL A 95 -13.48 1.29 4.13
CA VAL A 95 -14.50 0.70 3.26
C VAL A 95 -14.81 -0.72 3.72
N VAL A 96 -16.07 -0.97 4.07
CA VAL A 96 -16.60 -2.29 4.44
C VAL A 96 -17.73 -2.69 3.49
N LYS A 97 -17.98 -3.99 3.38
CA LYS A 97 -19.09 -4.53 2.60
C LYS A 97 -19.97 -5.42 3.46
N ALA A 98 -21.28 -5.37 3.20
CA ALA A 98 -22.29 -6.13 3.94
C ALA A 98 -22.00 -7.64 3.99
N LEU A 99 -21.47 -8.19 2.89
CA LEU A 99 -21.06 -9.58 2.79
C LEU A 99 -19.55 -9.65 2.47
N PRO A 100 -18.67 -9.95 3.44
CA PRO A 100 -17.24 -10.07 3.18
C PRO A 100 -16.97 -11.21 2.18
N SER A 101 -15.85 -11.14 1.46
CA SER A 101 -15.46 -12.19 0.50
C SER A 101 -13.96 -12.33 0.53
N ARG A 102 -13.51 -13.52 0.17
CA ARG A 102 -12.11 -13.88 0.05
C ARG A 102 -11.87 -14.51 -1.31
N VAL A 103 -10.72 -14.23 -1.88
CA VAL A 103 -10.23 -14.92 -3.09
C VAL A 103 -9.12 -15.87 -2.67
N GLY A 104 -9.16 -17.10 -3.18
CA GLY A 104 -8.19 -18.14 -2.84
C GLY A 104 -8.49 -18.84 -1.50
N ALA A 105 -7.49 -19.55 -0.99
CA ALA A 105 -7.60 -20.32 0.24
C ALA A 105 -7.54 -19.44 1.50
N GLY A 106 -7.88 -20.06 2.63
CA GLY A 106 -7.83 -19.48 3.98
C GLY A 106 -9.21 -19.20 4.57
N PRO A 107 -9.32 -19.09 5.90
CA PRO A 107 -10.59 -19.01 6.60
C PRO A 107 -11.30 -17.68 6.32
N LEU A 108 -12.59 -17.70 5.96
CA LEU A 108 -13.42 -16.50 6.03
C LEU A 108 -14.40 -16.72 7.18
N PRO A 109 -14.16 -16.12 8.36
CA PRO A 109 -15.10 -16.23 9.46
C PRO A 109 -16.45 -15.65 9.00
N LEU A 110 -17.50 -16.43 9.16
CA LEU A 110 -18.88 -15.96 9.07
C LEU A 110 -19.20 -15.03 10.24
#